data_AF-A0A3L6EPR5-F1
#
_entry.id   AF-A0A3L6EPR5-F1
#
_cell.length_a   1.000
_cell.length_b   1.000
_cell.length_c   1.000
_cell.angle_alpha   90.00
_cell.angle_beta   90.00
_cell.angle_gamma   90.00
#
_symmetry.space_group_name_H-M   'P 1'
#
loop_
_entity.id
_entity.type
_entity.pdbx_description
1 polymer ?
#
loop_
_entity_poly.entity_id
_entity_poly.type
_entity_poly.pdbx_seq_one_letter_code
_entity_poly.pdbx_strand_id
1 'polypeptide(L)'
;MAAASSPAASAASPGRGAGDPPAAAAAATAGCPCPICLEAFKDEAYLDTCFRSFLKLLAASADSFCYKCICQWVRIVASKHAEPLSSVRCPLCKLYCHLEAHALSNSVGLYTENLSVIHAFDGESFERWYINQEPRKRRLSDAHELVSQFYNMKETTSNISRVQQYWEQQRYLRKKIWLQTWLRREIQALTRDENVEVIVHHIHGVIGSFMKRLEKEHTSSRWTTSPEKRREEFRRLVSDAARPFLLGRTERFVAEVELFLASDLNMEAYNKLRVQRFRECSSHLTREQDALPRDRSLEEHYMYFLCYNDTDCDEM
;
A
#
# COMPACT_ATOMS: atom_id res chain seq x y z
N MET A 1 51.03 52.28 -58.09
CA MET A 1 51.34 50.89 -58.51
C MET A 1 50.05 50.11 -58.60
N ALA A 2 49.95 49.29 -59.65
CA ALA A 2 48.84 48.46 -60.12
C ALA A 2 48.24 47.54 -59.02
N ALA A 3 46.90 47.43 -58.94
CA ALA A 3 46.02 46.42 -59.55
C ALA A 3 45.65 45.28 -58.57
N ALA A 4 44.36 45.20 -58.21
CA ALA A 4 43.41 44.11 -58.52
C ALA A 4 43.71 42.77 -57.81
N SER A 5 42.76 42.14 -57.11
CA SER A 5 41.56 41.53 -57.72
C SER A 5 40.59 41.01 -56.64
N SER A 6 39.28 41.15 -56.88
CA SER A 6 38.25 40.25 -56.32
C SER A 6 38.14 38.98 -57.18
N PRO A 7 37.59 37.87 -56.65
CA PRO A 7 36.21 37.43 -56.97
C PRO A 7 35.55 36.75 -55.74
N ALA A 8 34.31 36.27 -55.67
CA ALA A 8 33.04 36.41 -56.36
C ALA A 8 31.97 35.79 -55.43
N ALA A 9 30.72 36.18 -55.66
CA ALA A 9 29.48 35.83 -54.95
C ALA A 9 29.15 34.33 -54.82
N SER A 10 28.29 33.96 -53.85
CA SER A 10 26.90 33.51 -54.15
C SER A 10 26.06 33.09 -52.92
N ALA A 11 24.80 33.55 -52.94
CA ALA A 11 23.53 32.94 -52.50
C ALA A 11 23.27 32.69 -50.97
N ALA A 12 22.30 33.41 -50.37
CA ALA A 12 20.88 33.05 -50.14
C ALA A 12 20.70 32.06 -48.97
N SER A 13 19.78 32.14 -48.00
CA SER A 13 18.52 32.86 -47.77
C SER A 13 18.12 32.71 -46.27
N PRO A 14 17.04 33.36 -45.78
CA PRO A 14 16.76 33.54 -44.35
C PRO A 14 15.98 32.37 -43.73
N GLY A 15 16.43 31.89 -42.56
CA GLY A 15 15.80 30.81 -41.79
C GLY A 15 15.18 31.33 -40.50
N ARG A 16 13.85 31.27 -40.45
CA ARG A 16 12.96 31.64 -39.34
C ARG A 16 13.38 30.95 -38.04
N GLY A 17 13.55 31.73 -36.96
CA GLY A 17 13.62 31.22 -35.60
C GLY A 17 12.33 30.48 -35.27
N ALA A 18 12.43 29.16 -35.15
CA ALA A 18 11.36 28.30 -34.68
C ALA A 18 11.04 28.66 -33.23
N GLY A 19 9.74 28.82 -32.96
CA GLY A 19 9.22 29.23 -31.68
C GLY A 19 9.60 28.28 -30.56
N ASP A 20 9.92 28.90 -29.43
CA ASP A 20 9.98 28.25 -28.13
C ASP A 20 8.67 27.47 -27.89
N PRO A 21 8.72 26.20 -27.46
CA PRO A 21 7.53 25.52 -26.99
C PRO A 21 7.06 26.19 -25.69
N PRO A 22 5.74 26.30 -25.49
CA PRO A 22 5.18 27.08 -24.39
C PRO A 22 5.56 26.44 -23.05
N ALA A 23 6.22 27.24 -22.21
CA ALA A 23 6.43 27.01 -20.79
C ALA A 23 5.08 27.02 -20.04
N ALA A 24 4.26 26.00 -20.29
CA ALA A 24 2.90 25.88 -19.77
C ALA A 24 2.62 24.44 -19.32
N ALA A 25 3.41 23.94 -18.35
CA ALA A 25 3.02 22.78 -17.50
C ALA A 25 3.94 22.59 -16.27
N ALA A 26 4.67 23.63 -15.81
CA ALA A 26 5.53 23.54 -14.62
C ALA A 26 5.16 24.57 -13.54
N ALA A 27 3.88 24.95 -13.46
CA ALA A 27 3.32 25.59 -12.27
C ALA A 27 2.78 24.52 -11.31
N ALA A 28 3.60 23.53 -10.99
CA ALA A 28 3.33 22.60 -9.91
C ALA A 28 3.72 23.32 -8.61
N THR A 29 2.72 23.69 -7.81
CA THR A 29 2.81 23.95 -6.37
C THR A 29 4.15 24.55 -5.90
N ALA A 30 4.19 25.86 -5.65
CA ALA A 30 5.16 26.42 -4.71
C ALA A 30 4.87 25.78 -3.33
N GLY A 31 5.40 24.56 -3.12
CA GLY A 31 5.15 23.75 -1.94
C GLY A 31 5.66 24.51 -0.74
N CYS A 32 4.82 24.66 0.29
CA CYS A 32 5.24 25.23 1.55
C CYS A 32 6.52 24.52 2.03
N PRO A 33 7.55 25.24 2.50
CA PRO A 33 8.75 24.60 3.03
C PRO A 33 8.41 23.77 4.26
N CYS A 34 9.25 22.80 4.59
CA CYS A 34 9.11 22.03 5.81
C CYS A 34 9.11 22.98 7.03
N PRO A 35 8.10 22.94 7.90
CA PRO A 35 7.98 23.89 9.01
C PRO A 35 9.01 23.69 10.13
N ILE A 36 9.80 22.60 10.08
CA ILE A 36 10.89 22.33 11.03
C ILE A 36 12.23 22.84 10.50
N CYS A 37 12.61 22.46 9.27
CA CYS A 37 13.92 22.84 8.70
C CYS A 37 13.87 24.02 7.73
N LEU A 38 12.67 24.48 7.37
CA LEU A 38 12.42 25.58 6.43
C LEU A 38 12.96 25.35 5.00
N GLU A 39 13.39 24.13 4.69
CA GLU A 39 13.83 23.70 3.36
C GLU A 39 12.70 22.99 2.60
N ALA A 40 12.91 22.72 1.31
CA ALA A 40 12.06 21.81 0.55
C ALA A 40 12.00 20.41 1.20
N PHE A 41 10.87 19.74 1.06
CA PHE A 41 10.66 18.43 1.66
C PHE A 41 11.66 17.38 1.15
N LYS A 42 12.31 16.70 2.08
CA LYS A 42 13.13 15.50 1.85
C LYS A 42 12.45 14.34 2.55
N ASP A 43 11.94 13.38 1.76
CA ASP A 43 11.12 12.26 2.24
C ASP A 43 9.92 12.78 3.04
N GLU A 44 8.89 13.24 2.31
CA GLU A 44 7.72 13.87 2.92
C GLU A 44 7.00 12.90 3.86
N ALA A 45 6.67 13.41 5.04
CA ALA A 45 6.14 12.64 6.14
C ALA A 45 4.99 13.36 6.84
N TYR A 46 4.11 12.58 7.44
CA TYR A 46 2.87 12.99 8.07
C TYR A 46 2.72 12.27 9.40
N LEU A 47 2.03 12.88 10.36
CA LEU A 47 1.54 12.13 11.52
C LEU A 47 0.24 11.39 11.15
N ASP A 48 -0.03 10.22 11.73
CA ASP A 48 -1.06 9.30 11.21
C ASP A 48 -2.48 9.87 11.20
N THR A 49 -2.86 10.64 12.21
CA THR A 49 -4.18 11.29 12.24
C THR A 49 -4.24 12.51 11.32
N CYS A 50 -3.13 13.20 11.13
CA CYS A 50 -3.00 14.27 10.14
C CYS A 50 -3.11 13.71 8.70
N PHE A 51 -2.49 12.56 8.43
CA PHE A 51 -2.55 11.87 7.15
C PHE A 51 -3.97 11.41 6.79
N ARG A 52 -4.73 10.90 7.77
CA ARG A 52 -6.16 10.55 7.58
C ARG A 52 -7.01 11.77 7.20
N SER A 53 -6.66 12.95 7.72
CA SER A 53 -7.37 14.19 7.42
C SER A 53 -6.99 14.73 6.03
N PHE A 54 -5.70 14.64 5.67
CA PHE A 54 -5.20 14.94 4.33
C PHE A 54 -5.92 14.14 3.23
N LEU A 55 -6.09 12.83 3.43
CA LEU A 55 -6.81 11.96 2.49
C LEU A 55 -8.32 12.27 2.37
N LYS A 56 -8.92 12.94 3.37
CA LYS A 56 -10.37 13.19 3.41
C LYS A 56 -10.79 14.55 2.84
N LEU A 57 -9.92 15.56 2.82
CA LEU A 57 -10.39 16.96 2.73
C LEU A 57 -9.81 17.82 1.60
N LEU A 58 -8.92 17.33 0.72
CA LEU A 58 -8.29 18.18 -0.32
C LEU A 58 -7.75 19.53 0.24
N ALA A 59 -7.45 19.58 1.53
CA ALA A 59 -6.85 20.72 2.19
C ALA A 59 -5.34 20.58 2.02
N ALA A 60 -4.86 21.01 0.85
CA ALA A 60 -3.46 21.22 0.61
C ALA A 60 -2.91 22.24 1.63
N SER A 61 -1.72 21.96 2.14
CA SER A 61 -0.91 22.82 3.02
C SER A 61 -1.34 22.90 4.50
N ALA A 62 -0.77 22.02 5.33
CA ALA A 62 -0.50 22.35 6.74
C ALA A 62 0.39 21.33 7.44
N ASP A 63 0.16 20.02 7.24
CA ASP A 63 0.64 19.00 8.20
C ASP A 63 1.69 18.02 7.64
N SER A 64 2.53 18.48 6.70
CA SER A 64 3.66 17.68 6.19
C SER A 64 5.02 18.18 6.70
N PHE A 65 5.96 17.25 6.82
CA PHE A 65 7.29 17.44 7.38
C PHE A 65 8.31 16.65 6.56
N CYS A 66 9.61 16.97 6.67
CA CYS A 66 10.64 16.01 6.31
C CYS A 66 10.64 14.85 7.32
N TYR A 67 10.72 13.59 6.87
CA TYR A 67 10.72 12.40 7.74
C TYR A 67 11.74 12.48 8.88
N LYS A 68 12.98 12.87 8.56
CA LYS A 68 14.04 13.03 9.56
C LYS A 68 13.71 14.13 10.58
N CYS A 69 13.09 15.22 10.13
CA CYS A 69 12.75 16.35 11.00
C CYS A 69 11.65 15.97 12.00
N ILE A 70 10.56 15.35 11.53
CA ILE A 70 9.48 14.94 12.44
C ILE A 70 9.95 13.83 13.39
N CYS A 71 10.76 12.88 12.92
CA CYS A 71 11.35 11.86 13.79
C CYS A 71 12.24 12.47 14.89
N GLN A 72 13.08 13.45 14.54
CA GLN A 72 13.92 14.14 15.52
C GLN A 72 13.07 14.93 16.52
N TRP A 73 12.02 15.58 16.06
CA TRP A 73 11.09 16.29 16.93
C TRP A 73 10.43 15.32 17.94
N VAL A 74 9.92 14.16 17.48
CA VAL A 74 9.35 13.14 18.38
C VAL A 74 10.37 12.68 19.42
N ARG A 75 11.63 12.46 19.03
CA ARG A 75 12.70 12.09 19.97
C ARG A 75 12.98 13.17 21.02
N ILE A 76 12.98 14.45 20.63
CA ILE A 76 13.17 15.58 21.56
C ILE A 76 11.97 15.70 22.52
N VAL A 77 10.76 15.44 22.05
CA VAL A 77 9.58 15.42 22.93
C VAL A 77 9.70 14.24 23.89
N ALA A 78 9.99 13.04 23.40
CA ALA A 78 10.18 11.85 24.21
C ALA A 78 11.25 12.01 25.29
N SER A 79 12.37 12.69 25.00
CA SER A 79 13.45 12.90 25.99
C SER A 79 13.05 13.79 27.18
N LYS A 80 11.92 14.49 27.10
CA LYS A 80 11.38 15.32 28.20
C LYS A 80 10.43 14.55 29.12
N HIS A 81 10.07 13.32 28.77
CA HIS A 81 9.20 12.47 29.57
C HIS A 81 10.01 11.37 30.27
N ALA A 82 9.64 11.04 31.51
CA ALA A 82 10.28 9.97 32.27
C ALA A 82 9.92 8.57 31.71
N GLU A 83 8.72 8.43 31.15
CA GLU A 83 8.23 7.21 30.52
C GLU A 83 8.26 7.31 28.98
N PRO A 84 8.46 6.19 28.27
CA PRO A 84 8.35 6.16 26.81
C PRO A 84 6.98 6.65 26.33
N LEU A 85 6.99 7.52 25.33
CA LEU A 85 5.74 8.05 24.77
C LEU A 85 5.00 6.98 23.96
N SER A 86 3.72 6.78 24.29
CA SER A 86 2.80 5.97 23.48
C SER A 86 2.21 6.74 22.30
N SER A 87 2.13 8.07 22.41
CA SER A 87 1.55 8.98 21.43
C SER A 87 2.26 10.34 21.45
N VAL A 88 2.10 11.12 20.38
CA VAL A 88 2.59 12.50 20.31
C VAL A 88 1.55 13.42 19.69
N ARG A 89 1.53 14.67 20.11
CA ARG A 89 0.68 15.70 19.51
C ARG A 89 1.34 16.28 18.27
N CYS A 90 0.56 16.66 17.25
CA CYS A 90 1.15 17.35 16.10
C CYS A 90 1.68 18.74 16.51
N PRO A 91 2.90 19.14 16.08
CA PRO A 91 3.40 20.49 16.36
C PRO A 91 2.62 21.60 15.64
N LEU A 92 1.88 21.28 14.57
CA LEU A 92 1.17 22.24 13.72
C LEU A 92 -0.35 22.24 13.93
N CYS A 93 -0.97 21.11 14.24
CA CYS A 93 -2.42 21.07 14.53
C CYS A 93 -2.80 21.89 15.77
N LYS A 94 -1.81 22.36 16.54
CA LYS A 94 -2.01 23.35 17.60
C LYS A 94 -2.47 24.73 17.08
N LEU A 95 -2.21 25.06 15.80
CA LEU A 95 -2.54 26.35 15.20
C LEU A 95 -3.92 26.41 14.54
N TYR A 96 -4.40 25.30 13.94
CA TYR A 96 -5.63 25.31 13.12
C TYR A 96 -6.93 25.22 13.93
N CYS A 97 -6.88 24.84 15.21
CA CYS A 97 -8.08 24.77 16.07
C CYS A 97 -8.69 26.15 16.42
N HIS A 98 -8.08 27.27 16.02
CA HIS A 98 -8.62 28.60 16.30
C HIS A 98 -9.52 29.18 15.21
N LEU A 99 -9.56 28.60 13.99
CA LEU A 99 -10.29 29.19 12.87
C LEU A 99 -11.73 28.69 12.68
N GLU A 100 -12.13 27.60 13.35
CA GLU A 100 -13.52 27.09 13.31
C GLU A 100 -14.20 27.00 14.70
N ALA A 101 -13.61 27.59 15.75
CA ALA A 101 -14.16 27.53 17.12
C ALA A 101 -14.88 28.81 17.57
N HIS A 102 -15.36 29.65 16.65
CA HIS A 102 -16.15 30.84 16.98
C HIS A 102 -17.68 30.65 16.90
N ALA A 103 -18.16 29.41 16.77
CA ALA A 103 -19.58 29.11 16.86
C ALA A 103 -19.80 27.80 17.62
N LEU A 104 -19.64 27.85 18.95
CA LEU A 104 -20.34 27.07 19.99
C LEU A 104 -19.41 26.97 21.22
N SER A 105 -19.87 27.57 22.32
CA SER A 105 -19.23 27.49 23.63
C SER A 105 -18.98 26.04 24.06
N ASN A 106 -17.79 25.78 24.62
CA ASN A 106 -17.28 24.50 25.13
C ASN A 106 -16.63 23.53 24.13
N SER A 107 -15.80 24.03 23.20
CA SER A 107 -14.88 23.15 22.47
C SER A 107 -13.72 22.70 23.39
N VAL A 108 -13.82 21.48 23.91
CA VAL A 108 -12.63 20.71 24.32
C VAL A 108 -11.70 20.68 23.11
N GLY A 109 -10.53 21.32 23.19
CA GLY A 109 -9.56 21.32 22.11
C GLY A 109 -9.25 19.88 21.73
N LEU A 110 -9.62 19.48 20.51
CA LEU A 110 -9.40 18.14 20.01
C LEU A 110 -7.91 18.00 19.69
N TYR A 111 -7.08 17.79 20.72
CA TYR A 111 -5.66 17.51 20.51
C TYR A 111 -5.55 16.20 19.77
N THR A 112 -5.07 16.27 18.53
CA THR A 112 -4.83 15.09 17.73
C THR A 112 -3.61 14.34 18.28
N GLU A 113 -3.86 13.28 19.03
CA GLU A 113 -2.81 12.32 19.39
C GLU A 113 -2.50 11.43 18.20
N ASN A 114 -1.22 11.23 17.95
CA ASN A 114 -0.70 10.44 16.85
C ASN A 114 0.15 9.32 17.41
N LEU A 115 -0.03 8.12 16.88
CA LEU A 115 0.66 6.90 17.32
C LEU A 115 1.84 6.59 16.40
N SER A 116 1.88 7.18 15.21
CA SER A 116 2.91 6.92 14.23
C SER A 116 3.18 8.09 13.28
N VAL A 117 4.36 8.04 12.66
CA VAL A 117 4.77 8.86 11.53
C VAL A 117 4.65 8.01 10.27
N ILE A 118 4.03 8.55 9.24
CA ILE A 118 3.88 7.97 7.91
C ILE A 118 4.81 8.71 6.94
N HIS A 119 5.59 8.03 6.11
CA HIS A 119 6.47 8.64 5.12
C HIS A 119 6.55 7.79 3.84
N ALA A 120 7.32 8.25 2.84
CA ALA A 120 7.46 7.59 1.55
C ALA A 120 6.12 7.25 0.87
N PHE A 121 5.15 8.17 0.95
CA PHE A 121 3.86 7.99 0.27
C PHE A 121 3.98 8.27 -1.23
N ASP A 122 3.79 7.25 -2.06
CA ASP A 122 3.89 7.31 -3.52
C ASP A 122 2.51 7.41 -4.22
N GLY A 123 1.44 7.56 -3.44
CA GLY A 123 0.05 7.50 -3.92
C GLY A 123 -0.58 6.11 -3.78
N GLU A 124 0.22 5.05 -3.66
CA GLU A 124 -0.25 3.66 -3.58
C GLU A 124 0.06 3.01 -2.24
N SER A 125 1.21 3.33 -1.65
CA SER A 125 1.71 2.75 -0.39
C SER A 125 2.47 3.77 0.43
N PHE A 126 2.74 3.43 1.69
CA PHE A 126 3.51 4.26 2.61
C PHE A 126 4.30 3.39 3.59
N GLU A 127 5.34 3.97 4.18
CA GLU A 127 6.04 3.42 5.34
C GLU A 127 5.52 4.07 6.63
N ARG A 128 5.46 3.30 7.72
CA ARG A 128 4.94 3.76 9.00
C ARG A 128 5.91 3.42 10.13
N TRP A 129 6.28 4.43 10.91
CA TRP A 129 7.08 4.34 12.13
C TRP A 129 6.23 4.63 13.36
N TYR A 130 6.08 3.66 14.27
CA TYR A 130 5.32 3.83 15.52
C TYR A 130 6.20 4.41 16.63
N ILE A 131 5.65 5.35 17.39
CA ILE A 131 6.39 6.17 18.37
C ILE A 131 6.88 5.33 19.57
N ASN A 132 6.06 4.37 20.01
CA ASN A 132 6.36 3.49 21.15
C ASN A 132 7.13 2.22 20.78
N GLN A 133 7.67 2.13 19.56
CA GLN A 133 8.26 0.89 19.09
C GLN A 133 9.73 1.10 18.76
N GLU A 134 10.59 0.43 19.54
CA GLU A 134 11.98 0.24 19.17
C GLU A 134 12.03 -0.37 17.75
N PRO A 135 12.84 0.17 16.82
CA PRO A 135 12.93 -0.30 15.43
C PRO A 135 13.23 -1.79 15.27
N ARG A 136 13.65 -2.48 16.34
CA ARG A 136 13.99 -3.90 16.36
C ARG A 136 12.80 -4.81 16.68
N LYS A 137 11.70 -4.31 17.26
CA LYS A 137 10.58 -5.15 17.74
C LYS A 137 9.51 -5.47 16.69
N ARG A 138 9.55 -4.82 15.50
CA ARG A 138 8.61 -5.05 14.38
C ARG A 138 9.29 -5.34 13.05
N ARG A 139 10.43 -6.05 13.05
CA ARG A 139 10.83 -6.71 11.80
C ARG A 139 9.87 -7.87 11.60
N LEU A 140 8.80 -7.65 10.84
CA LEU A 140 8.06 -8.75 10.27
C LEU A 140 9.07 -9.70 9.61
N SER A 141 8.86 -11.01 9.79
CA SER A 141 9.80 -12.02 9.29
C SER A 141 10.09 -11.85 7.79
N ASP A 142 11.22 -12.40 7.34
CA ASP A 142 11.62 -12.44 5.92
C ASP A 142 10.49 -12.98 5.01
N ALA A 143 9.61 -13.83 5.55
CA ALA A 143 8.42 -14.32 4.86
C ALA A 143 7.40 -13.21 4.52
N HIS A 144 7.18 -12.23 5.40
CA HIS A 144 6.30 -11.10 5.14
C HIS A 144 6.90 -10.13 4.13
N GLU A 145 8.21 -9.96 4.15
CA GLU A 145 8.91 -9.17 3.14
C GLU A 145 8.71 -9.77 1.75
N LEU A 146 8.89 -11.09 1.63
CA LEU A 146 8.65 -11.81 0.38
C LEU A 146 7.17 -11.77 -0.05
N VAL A 147 6.22 -11.86 0.90
CA VAL A 147 4.80 -11.64 0.58
C VAL A 147 4.59 -10.24 0.00
N SER A 148 5.16 -9.20 0.61
CA SER A 148 5.05 -7.82 0.10
C SER A 148 5.65 -7.69 -1.31
N GLN A 149 6.74 -8.40 -1.62
CA GLN A 149 7.33 -8.39 -2.96
C GLN A 149 6.39 -8.94 -4.04
N PHE A 150 5.56 -9.94 -3.72
CA PHE A 150 4.56 -10.47 -4.66
C PHE A 150 3.50 -9.44 -5.09
N TYR A 151 3.27 -8.40 -4.27
CA TYR A 151 2.32 -7.33 -4.60
C TYR A 151 2.92 -6.22 -5.45
N ASN A 152 4.24 -6.10 -5.45
CA ASN A 152 4.96 -5.12 -6.26
C ASN A 152 5.26 -5.65 -7.68
N MET A 153 4.99 -6.94 -7.93
CA MET A 153 5.24 -7.58 -9.22
C MET A 153 4.11 -7.28 -10.22
N LYS A 154 4.48 -7.08 -11.49
CA LYS A 154 3.50 -6.95 -12.58
C LYS A 154 2.65 -8.22 -12.71
N GLU A 155 1.37 -8.02 -12.97
CA GLU A 155 0.37 -9.07 -13.02
C GLU A 155 0.62 -10.07 -14.16
N THR A 156 0.84 -11.33 -13.82
CA THR A 156 0.92 -12.43 -14.79
C THR A 156 -0.49 -12.90 -15.14
N THR A 157 -0.86 -12.82 -16.43
CA THR A 157 -2.19 -13.18 -16.95
C THR A 157 -2.52 -14.69 -16.87
N SER A 158 -1.59 -15.54 -16.43
CA SER A 158 -1.66 -17.00 -16.64
C SER A 158 -2.77 -17.74 -15.89
N ASN A 159 -3.51 -17.09 -14.98
CA ASN A 159 -4.53 -17.73 -14.15
C ASN A 159 -5.95 -17.17 -14.30
N ILE A 160 -6.19 -16.29 -15.28
CA ILE A 160 -7.54 -15.74 -15.55
C ILE A 160 -8.56 -16.86 -15.79
N SER A 161 -8.17 -17.90 -16.53
CA SER A 161 -9.04 -19.05 -16.84
C SER A 161 -9.48 -19.84 -15.60
N ARG A 162 -8.62 -19.96 -14.56
CA ARG A 162 -8.97 -20.67 -13.32
C ARG A 162 -10.00 -19.88 -12.51
N VAL A 163 -9.84 -18.56 -12.45
CA VAL A 163 -10.79 -17.67 -11.78
C VAL A 163 -12.13 -17.71 -12.49
N GLN A 164 -12.14 -17.62 -13.82
CA GLN A 164 -13.37 -17.72 -14.61
C GLN A 164 -14.09 -19.05 -14.35
N GLN A 165 -13.37 -20.16 -14.44
CA GLN A 165 -13.91 -21.50 -14.16
C GLN A 165 -14.47 -21.63 -12.73
N TYR A 166 -13.83 -21.01 -11.73
CA TYR A 166 -14.30 -21.01 -10.34
C TYR A 166 -15.71 -20.41 -10.20
N TRP A 167 -15.96 -19.29 -10.87
CA TRP A 167 -17.26 -18.61 -10.85
C TRP A 167 -18.32 -19.37 -11.65
N GLU A 168 -17.97 -19.86 -12.84
CA GLU A 168 -18.85 -20.64 -13.72
C GLU A 168 -19.30 -21.95 -13.06
N GLN A 169 -18.37 -22.67 -12.43
CA GLN A 169 -18.62 -23.96 -11.77
C GLN A 169 -19.09 -23.83 -10.32
N GLN A 170 -19.40 -22.61 -9.88
CA GLN A 170 -19.93 -22.33 -8.54
C GLN A 170 -19.08 -22.90 -7.39
N ARG A 171 -17.76 -22.95 -7.58
CA ARG A 171 -16.84 -23.60 -6.63
C ARG A 171 -16.73 -22.84 -5.31
N TYR A 172 -17.27 -21.63 -5.24
CA TYR A 172 -17.41 -20.83 -4.03
C TYR A 172 -18.31 -21.45 -2.95
N LEU A 173 -19.13 -22.45 -3.29
CA LEU A 173 -19.88 -23.24 -2.31
C LEU A 173 -18.96 -24.12 -1.44
N ARG A 174 -17.69 -24.31 -1.84
CA ARG A 174 -16.70 -25.04 -1.06
C ARG A 174 -16.04 -24.10 -0.04
N LYS A 175 -16.03 -24.52 1.23
CA LYS A 175 -15.36 -23.78 2.29
C LYS A 175 -13.84 -23.82 2.12
N LYS A 176 -13.21 -22.65 2.22
CA LYS A 176 -11.76 -22.49 2.21
C LYS A 176 -11.25 -22.28 3.65
N ILE A 177 -10.95 -23.37 4.37
CA ILE A 177 -10.59 -23.32 5.80
C ILE A 177 -9.37 -22.44 6.10
N TRP A 178 -8.45 -22.32 5.14
CA TRP A 178 -7.22 -21.53 5.28
C TRP A 178 -7.39 -20.03 4.96
N LEU A 179 -8.59 -19.58 4.60
CA LEU A 179 -8.83 -18.20 4.16
C LEU A 179 -8.47 -17.18 5.24
N GLN A 180 -8.91 -17.38 6.48
CA GLN A 180 -8.64 -16.43 7.55
C GLN A 180 -7.14 -16.32 7.86
N THR A 181 -6.45 -17.46 7.99
CA THR A 181 -5.00 -17.51 8.22
C THR A 181 -4.23 -16.88 7.06
N TRP A 182 -4.69 -17.10 5.82
CA TRP A 182 -4.11 -16.46 4.64
C TRP A 182 -4.30 -14.95 4.65
N LEU A 183 -5.53 -14.47 4.87
CA LEU A 183 -5.83 -13.04 4.96
C LEU A 183 -4.97 -12.34 6.02
N ARG A 184 -4.85 -12.95 7.20
CA ARG A 184 -3.98 -12.46 8.29
C ARG A 184 -2.57 -12.17 7.80
N ARG A 185 -1.90 -13.16 7.22
CA ARG A 185 -0.53 -13.04 6.75
C ARG A 185 -0.39 -11.95 5.67
N GLU A 186 -1.30 -11.94 4.69
CA GLU A 186 -1.24 -10.95 3.63
C GLU A 186 -1.44 -9.53 4.17
N ILE A 187 -2.40 -9.32 5.08
CA ILE A 187 -2.66 -8.01 5.66
C ILE A 187 -1.49 -7.57 6.56
N GLN A 188 -0.89 -8.48 7.33
CA GLN A 188 0.32 -8.18 8.11
C GLN A 188 1.45 -7.70 7.19
N ALA A 189 1.73 -8.45 6.11
CA ALA A 189 2.78 -8.09 5.15
C ALA A 189 2.51 -6.75 4.46
N LEU A 190 1.26 -6.47 4.09
CA LEU A 190 0.90 -5.27 3.36
C LEU A 190 0.84 -4.01 4.25
N THR A 191 0.44 -4.16 5.51
CA THR A 191 0.31 -3.03 6.45
C THR A 191 1.54 -2.81 7.32
N ARG A 192 2.46 -3.78 7.34
CA ARG A 192 3.59 -3.85 8.28
C ARG A 192 3.14 -3.75 9.75
N ASP A 193 1.94 -4.28 10.05
CA ASP A 193 1.38 -4.34 11.40
C ASP A 193 1.13 -5.78 11.82
N GLU A 194 1.38 -6.07 13.10
CA GLU A 194 1.08 -7.38 13.69
C GLU A 194 -0.39 -7.47 14.09
N ASN A 195 -0.94 -6.36 14.61
CA ASN A 195 -2.30 -6.30 15.12
C ASN A 195 -3.28 -5.97 13.98
N VAL A 196 -3.65 -7.00 13.24
CA VAL A 196 -4.53 -6.90 12.06
C VAL A 196 -5.89 -7.55 12.27
N GLU A 197 -6.18 -8.06 13.47
CA GLU A 197 -7.36 -8.90 13.75
C GLU A 197 -8.66 -8.27 13.28
N VAL A 198 -8.87 -7.00 13.62
CA VAL A 198 -10.10 -6.28 13.28
C VAL A 198 -10.27 -6.19 11.76
N ILE A 199 -9.18 -5.93 11.04
CA ILE A 199 -9.16 -5.82 9.58
C ILE A 199 -9.44 -7.20 8.95
N VAL A 200 -8.77 -8.24 9.44
CA VAL A 200 -8.96 -9.63 9.00
C VAL A 200 -10.41 -10.06 9.18
N HIS A 201 -10.98 -9.86 10.37
CA HIS A 201 -12.36 -10.25 10.67
C HIS A 201 -13.37 -9.48 9.81
N HIS A 202 -13.13 -8.19 9.55
CA HIS A 202 -13.98 -7.40 8.67
C HIS A 202 -13.99 -7.96 7.24
N ILE A 203 -12.83 -8.14 6.62
CA ILE A 203 -12.71 -8.62 5.24
C ILE A 203 -13.20 -10.07 5.13
N HIS A 204 -12.79 -10.95 6.05
CA HIS A 204 -13.23 -12.34 6.10
C HIS A 204 -14.76 -12.43 6.28
N GLY A 205 -15.35 -11.57 7.13
CA GLY A 205 -16.78 -11.48 7.34
C GLY A 205 -17.55 -11.03 6.09
N VAL A 206 -17.03 -10.05 5.35
CA VAL A 206 -17.60 -9.61 4.06
C VAL A 206 -17.61 -10.76 3.05
N ILE A 207 -16.48 -11.46 2.88
CA ILE A 207 -16.37 -12.63 2.00
C ILE A 207 -17.35 -13.72 2.44
N GLY A 208 -17.35 -14.08 3.72
CA GLY A 208 -18.22 -15.13 4.26
C GLY A 208 -19.71 -14.81 4.16
N SER A 209 -20.10 -13.56 4.37
CA SER A 209 -21.48 -13.09 4.21
C SER A 209 -21.92 -13.19 2.76
N PHE A 210 -21.06 -12.77 1.82
CA PHE A 210 -21.31 -12.89 0.39
C PHE A 210 -21.51 -14.36 -0.03
N MET A 211 -20.61 -15.26 0.38
CA MET A 211 -20.72 -16.68 0.04
C MET A 211 -21.98 -17.33 0.64
N LYS A 212 -22.33 -17.03 1.89
CA LYS A 212 -23.56 -17.51 2.52
C LYS A 212 -24.82 -17.03 1.81
N ARG A 213 -24.82 -15.80 1.28
CA ARG A 213 -25.95 -15.28 0.48
C ARG A 213 -26.09 -16.07 -0.82
N LEU A 214 -24.98 -16.38 -1.50
CA LEU A 214 -25.00 -17.20 -2.71
C LEU A 214 -25.47 -18.64 -2.45
N GLU A 215 -25.06 -19.25 -1.34
CA GLU A 215 -25.55 -20.58 -0.91
C GLU A 215 -27.09 -20.58 -0.72
N LYS A 216 -27.65 -19.51 -0.15
CA LYS A 216 -29.11 -19.36 0.04
C LYS A 216 -29.86 -19.15 -1.27
N GLU A 217 -29.31 -18.37 -2.19
CA GLU A 217 -29.88 -18.16 -3.52
C GLU A 217 -29.91 -19.47 -4.32
N HIS A 218 -28.86 -20.29 -4.21
CA HIS A 218 -28.80 -21.62 -4.83
C HIS A 218 -29.87 -22.56 -4.28
N THR A 219 -30.05 -22.61 -2.95
CA THR A 219 -31.05 -23.50 -2.32
C THR A 219 -32.50 -23.05 -2.55
N SER A 220 -32.74 -21.77 -2.81
CA SER A 220 -34.08 -21.21 -3.03
C SER A 220 -34.52 -21.15 -4.50
N SER A 221 -33.75 -21.72 -5.44
CA SER A 221 -34.01 -21.66 -6.90
C SER A 221 -34.13 -20.23 -7.46
N ARG A 222 -33.70 -19.22 -6.70
CA ARG A 222 -33.73 -17.80 -7.08
C ARG A 222 -32.44 -17.43 -7.80
N TRP A 223 -32.16 -18.11 -8.91
CA TRP A 223 -30.94 -17.90 -9.68
C TRP A 223 -31.21 -17.04 -10.91
N THR A 224 -30.94 -15.73 -10.80
CA THR A 224 -31.14 -14.78 -11.91
C THR A 224 -29.88 -14.01 -12.31
N THR A 225 -28.79 -14.11 -11.54
CA THR A 225 -27.57 -13.33 -11.76
C THR A 225 -26.54 -14.13 -12.56
N SER A 226 -25.86 -13.51 -13.52
CA SER A 226 -24.77 -14.16 -14.28
C SER A 226 -23.51 -14.35 -13.40
N PRO A 227 -22.63 -15.31 -13.70
CA PRO A 227 -21.37 -15.50 -12.99
C PRO A 227 -20.46 -14.25 -12.98
N GLU A 228 -20.41 -13.52 -14.09
CA GLU A 228 -19.61 -12.31 -14.24
C GLU A 228 -20.11 -11.20 -13.32
N LYS A 229 -21.43 -11.01 -13.25
CA LYS A 229 -22.02 -10.01 -12.37
C LYS A 229 -21.82 -10.34 -10.89
N ARG A 230 -21.80 -11.63 -10.52
CA ARG A 230 -21.42 -12.06 -9.15
C ARG A 230 -19.96 -11.78 -8.85
N ARG A 231 -19.08 -12.08 -9.80
CA ARG A 231 -17.65 -11.79 -9.67
C ARG A 231 -17.41 -10.30 -9.48
N GLU A 232 -18.06 -9.46 -10.28
CA GLU A 232 -17.96 -8.00 -10.17
C GLU A 232 -18.46 -7.51 -8.81
N GLU A 233 -19.61 -8.00 -8.34
CA GLU A 233 -20.12 -7.64 -7.02
C GLU A 233 -19.17 -8.07 -5.90
N PHE A 234 -18.62 -9.29 -5.98
CA PHE A 234 -17.61 -9.78 -5.04
C PHE A 234 -16.39 -8.86 -4.99
N ARG A 235 -15.81 -8.56 -6.16
CA ARG A 235 -14.64 -7.69 -6.27
C ARG A 235 -14.92 -6.33 -5.65
N ARG A 236 -16.06 -5.72 -5.96
CA ARG A 236 -16.48 -4.44 -5.39
C ARG A 236 -16.56 -4.49 -3.87
N LEU A 237 -17.24 -5.49 -3.30
CA LEU A 237 -17.41 -5.60 -1.85
C LEU A 237 -16.09 -5.81 -1.11
N VAL A 238 -15.20 -6.65 -1.66
CA VAL A 238 -13.88 -6.89 -1.07
C VAL A 238 -13.00 -5.65 -1.21
N SER A 239 -13.03 -4.97 -2.36
CA SER A 239 -12.32 -3.70 -2.56
C SER A 239 -12.81 -2.64 -1.59
N ASP A 240 -14.11 -2.44 -1.42
CA ASP A 240 -14.69 -1.46 -0.49
C ASP A 240 -14.26 -1.74 0.96
N ALA A 241 -14.19 -3.01 1.35
CA ALA A 241 -13.77 -3.42 2.69
C ALA A 241 -12.26 -3.26 2.93
N ALA A 242 -11.42 -3.50 1.90
CA ALA A 242 -9.97 -3.50 2.03
C ALA A 242 -9.32 -2.14 1.75
N ARG A 243 -9.93 -1.30 0.91
CA ARG A 243 -9.39 -0.01 0.45
C ARG A 243 -8.96 0.95 1.56
N PRO A 244 -9.71 1.09 2.67
CA PRO A 244 -9.28 1.96 3.78
C PRO A 244 -7.94 1.57 4.40
N PHE A 245 -7.51 0.32 4.25
CA PHE A 245 -6.31 -0.24 4.89
C PHE A 245 -5.16 -0.47 3.90
N LEU A 246 -5.47 -0.89 2.68
CA LEU A 246 -4.48 -1.31 1.69
C LEU A 246 -4.22 -0.27 0.58
N LEU A 247 -5.05 0.77 0.49
CA LEU A 247 -4.90 1.88 -0.46
C LEU A 247 -4.66 1.39 -1.91
N GLY A 248 -3.55 1.78 -2.56
CA GLY A 248 -3.27 1.41 -3.95
C GLY A 248 -3.06 -0.09 -4.16
N ARG A 249 -2.72 -0.84 -3.10
CA ARG A 249 -2.53 -2.30 -3.18
C ARG A 249 -3.83 -3.09 -3.18
N THR A 250 -4.97 -2.42 -3.04
CA THR A 250 -6.29 -3.05 -2.89
C THR A 250 -6.67 -3.92 -4.08
N GLU A 251 -6.52 -3.43 -5.31
CA GLU A 251 -6.94 -4.18 -6.50
C GLU A 251 -6.10 -5.44 -6.69
N ARG A 252 -4.79 -5.35 -6.41
CA ARG A 252 -3.89 -6.51 -6.42
C ARG A 252 -4.28 -7.53 -5.34
N PHE A 253 -4.61 -7.04 -4.14
CA PHE A 253 -5.13 -7.88 -3.05
C PHE A 253 -6.42 -8.60 -3.42
N VAL A 254 -7.39 -7.91 -4.03
CA VAL A 254 -8.63 -8.54 -4.48
C VAL A 254 -8.35 -9.61 -5.54
N ALA A 255 -7.44 -9.36 -6.48
CA ALA A 255 -7.03 -10.36 -7.47
C ALA A 255 -6.37 -11.59 -6.82
N GLU A 256 -5.47 -11.41 -5.85
CA GLU A 256 -4.85 -12.52 -5.12
C GLU A 256 -5.85 -13.30 -4.26
N VAL A 257 -6.84 -12.62 -3.65
CA VAL A 257 -7.95 -13.29 -2.95
C VAL A 257 -8.72 -14.19 -3.92
N GLU A 258 -9.10 -13.69 -5.11
CA GLU A 258 -9.78 -14.50 -6.13
C GLU A 258 -8.92 -15.70 -6.55
N LEU A 259 -7.63 -15.50 -6.81
CA LEU A 259 -6.71 -16.56 -7.19
C LEU A 259 -6.56 -17.62 -6.08
N PHE A 260 -6.47 -17.17 -4.83
CA PHE A 260 -6.39 -18.09 -3.70
C PHE A 260 -7.67 -18.90 -3.58
N LEU A 261 -8.84 -18.26 -3.62
CA LEU A 261 -10.14 -18.94 -3.57
C LEU A 261 -10.33 -19.93 -4.73
N ALA A 262 -9.92 -19.55 -5.94
CA ALA A 262 -9.99 -20.39 -7.14
C ALA A 262 -8.97 -21.53 -7.16
N SER A 263 -7.88 -21.42 -6.41
CA SER A 263 -6.95 -22.52 -6.22
C SER A 263 -7.58 -23.57 -5.31
N ASP A 264 -7.52 -24.85 -5.66
CA ASP A 264 -7.88 -25.92 -4.71
C ASP A 264 -6.73 -26.23 -3.73
N LEU A 265 -5.78 -25.31 -3.63
CA LEU A 265 -4.54 -25.50 -2.90
C LEU A 265 -4.71 -25.05 -1.44
N ASN A 266 -4.06 -25.76 -0.54
CA ASN A 266 -3.80 -25.27 0.80
C ASN A 266 -2.81 -24.08 0.76
N MET A 267 -2.60 -23.45 1.90
CA MET A 267 -1.73 -22.28 1.99
C MET A 267 -0.30 -22.58 1.47
N GLU A 268 0.29 -23.70 1.86
CA GLU A 268 1.67 -24.06 1.52
C GLU A 268 1.85 -24.29 0.01
N ALA A 269 1.00 -25.11 -0.60
CA ALA A 269 1.04 -25.39 -2.03
C ALA A 269 0.76 -24.13 -2.86
N TYR A 270 -0.14 -23.26 -2.38
CA TYR A 270 -0.38 -21.97 -3.03
C TYR A 270 0.84 -21.04 -2.97
N ASN A 271 1.57 -21.02 -1.85
CA ASN A 271 2.80 -20.24 -1.72
C ASN A 271 3.88 -20.73 -2.68
N LYS A 272 4.08 -22.06 -2.79
CA LYS A 272 5.00 -22.66 -3.76
C LYS A 272 4.68 -22.21 -5.19
N LEU A 273 3.39 -22.19 -5.55
CA LEU A 273 2.92 -21.67 -6.84
C LEU A 273 3.19 -20.17 -7.03
N ARG A 274 3.11 -19.34 -5.98
CA ARG A 274 3.48 -17.91 -6.04
C ARG A 274 4.98 -17.72 -6.25
N VAL A 275 5.81 -18.45 -5.50
CA VAL A 275 7.27 -18.39 -5.63
C VAL A 275 7.70 -18.83 -7.03
N GLN A 276 7.11 -19.90 -7.56
CA GLN A 276 7.40 -20.34 -8.93
C GLN A 276 7.06 -19.24 -9.95
N ARG A 277 5.86 -18.66 -9.89
CA ARG A 277 5.44 -17.55 -10.75
C ARG A 277 6.37 -16.34 -10.62
N PHE A 278 6.81 -16.06 -9.40
CA PHE A 278 7.74 -14.99 -9.10
C PHE A 278 9.10 -15.22 -9.78
N ARG A 279 9.65 -16.44 -9.69
CA ARG A 279 10.90 -16.83 -10.39
C ARG A 279 10.76 -16.76 -11.91
N GLU A 280 9.64 -17.21 -12.45
CA GLU A 280 9.35 -17.14 -13.88
C GLU A 280 9.32 -15.68 -14.34
N CYS A 281 8.64 -14.79 -13.61
CA CYS A 281 8.60 -13.37 -13.95
C CYS A 281 9.93 -12.64 -13.74
N SER A 282 10.72 -13.00 -12.73
CA SER A 282 12.07 -12.46 -12.57
C SER A 282 13.01 -12.94 -13.67
N SER A 283 12.87 -14.20 -14.12
CA SER A 283 13.67 -14.75 -15.21
C SER A 283 13.46 -14.03 -16.55
N HIS A 284 12.23 -13.54 -16.79
CA HIS A 284 11.89 -12.67 -17.92
C HIS A 284 12.45 -11.24 -17.81
N LEU A 285 12.83 -10.79 -16.61
CA LEU A 285 13.46 -9.49 -16.37
C LEU A 285 14.99 -9.55 -16.42
N THR A 286 15.62 -10.70 -16.17
CA THR A 286 17.08 -10.93 -16.25
C THR A 286 17.66 -10.95 -17.68
N ARG A 287 17.12 -10.13 -18.59
CA ARG A 287 17.89 -9.65 -19.75
C ARG A 287 18.51 -8.27 -19.50
N GLU A 288 18.17 -7.58 -18.42
CA GLU A 288 18.90 -6.39 -17.96
C GLU A 288 19.09 -6.40 -16.43
N GLN A 289 20.36 -6.26 -16.04
CA GLN A 289 20.90 -5.94 -14.72
C GLN A 289 21.18 -7.11 -13.75
N ASP A 290 22.48 -7.47 -13.73
CA ASP A 290 23.17 -8.19 -12.68
C ASP A 290 23.09 -7.47 -11.32
N ALA A 291 22.49 -8.14 -10.34
CA ALA A 291 22.92 -8.22 -8.93
C ALA A 291 21.81 -8.86 -8.08
N LEU A 292 21.64 -10.18 -8.16
CA LEU A 292 20.87 -10.93 -7.15
C LEU A 292 21.82 -11.40 -6.04
N PRO A 293 21.52 -11.16 -4.75
CA PRO A 293 22.23 -11.81 -3.64
C PRO A 293 22.07 -13.33 -3.74
N ARG A 294 23.20 -14.04 -3.77
CA ARG A 294 23.21 -15.52 -3.77
C ARG A 294 22.75 -16.07 -2.41
N ASP A 295 21.73 -16.91 -2.51
CA ASP A 295 21.63 -18.23 -1.87
C ASP A 295 21.67 -18.30 -0.33
N ARG A 296 20.47 -18.21 0.26
CA ARG A 296 20.03 -19.19 1.27
C ARG A 296 18.72 -19.76 0.77
N SER A 297 18.55 -21.08 0.88
CA SER A 297 17.34 -21.80 0.51
C SER A 297 16.09 -21.04 0.96
N LEU A 298 15.38 -20.46 -0.01
CA LEU A 298 14.10 -19.78 0.21
C LEU A 298 13.10 -20.74 0.87
N GLU A 299 13.24 -22.05 0.63
CA GLU A 299 12.42 -23.12 1.21
C GLU A 299 12.61 -23.29 2.72
N GLU A 300 13.82 -23.08 3.25
CA GLU A 300 14.09 -23.20 4.69
C GLU A 300 13.46 -22.04 5.50
N HIS A 301 13.39 -20.83 4.92
CA HIS A 301 12.79 -19.67 5.59
C HIS A 301 11.26 -19.78 5.72
N TYR A 302 10.61 -20.61 4.91
CA TYR A 302 9.16 -20.80 4.92
C TYR A 302 8.67 -21.87 5.91
N MET A 303 9.50 -22.87 6.22
CA MET A 303 9.12 -23.96 7.13
C MET A 303 9.00 -23.49 8.59
N TYR A 304 9.71 -22.43 8.98
CA TYR A 304 9.71 -21.94 10.36
C TYR A 304 8.36 -21.31 10.80
N PHE A 305 7.52 -20.90 9.86
CA PHE A 305 6.23 -20.25 10.15
C PHE A 305 5.12 -21.25 10.52
N LEU A 306 5.30 -22.53 10.19
CA LEU A 306 4.31 -23.58 10.50
C LEU A 306 4.50 -24.14 11.92
N CYS A 307 5.70 -24.08 12.49
CA CYS A 307 5.96 -24.72 13.78
C CYS A 307 5.76 -23.82 15.02
N TYR A 308 5.63 -22.49 14.87
CA TYR A 308 5.55 -21.58 16.03
C TYR A 308 4.12 -21.19 16.43
N ASN A 309 3.10 -21.56 15.66
CA ASN A 309 1.69 -21.27 15.98
C ASN A 309 0.90 -22.50 16.48
N ASP A 310 1.53 -23.68 16.60
CA ASP A 310 0.89 -24.94 17.01
C ASP A 310 1.22 -25.36 18.46
N THR A 311 1.62 -24.44 19.35
CA THR A 311 1.93 -24.79 20.77
C THR A 311 0.84 -24.49 21.79
N ASP A 312 -0.39 -24.15 21.41
CA ASP A 312 -1.51 -24.02 22.37
C ASP A 312 -2.80 -24.71 21.89
N CYS A 313 -2.68 -25.95 21.44
CA CYS A 313 -3.82 -26.85 21.27
C CYS A 313 -3.46 -28.27 21.75
N ASP A 314 -3.02 -28.39 23.00
CA ASP A 314 -3.07 -29.65 23.76
C ASP A 314 -2.99 -29.33 25.26
N GLU A 315 -4.14 -29.16 25.91
CA GLU A 315 -4.44 -29.74 27.24
C GLU A 315 -5.92 -29.47 27.62
N MET A 316 -6.70 -30.56 27.63
CA MET A 316 -8.00 -30.84 28.28
C MET A 316 -9.04 -29.72 28.47
#